data_AF-W0ADN0-F1
#
_entry.id   AF-W0ADN0-F1
#
_cell.length_a   1.000
_cell.length_b   1.000
_cell.length_c   1.000
_cell.angle_alpha   90.00
_cell.angle_beta   90.00
_cell.angle_gamma   90.00
#
_symmetry.space_group_name_H-M   'P 1'
#
loop_
_entity.id
_entity.type
_entity.pdbx_description
1 polymer ?
#
loop_
_entity_poly.entity_id
_entity_poly.type
_entity_poly.pdbx_seq_one_letter_code
_entity_poly.pdbx_strand_id
1 'polypeptide(L)' 'MAVWSGGRLTIYEATQGAQVVKANVAKSLALDPAVIDVKSSYVGGGFGQKGPP' A
#
# COMPACT_ATOMS: atom_id res chain seq x y z
N MET A 1 -6.76 -8.78 -2.07
CA MET A 1 -8.10 -8.68 -1.43
C MET A 1 -8.20 -7.35 -0.74
N ALA A 2 -9.36 -6.68 -0.75
CA ALA A 2 -9.57 -5.40 -0.06
C ALA A 2 -10.82 -5.47 0.81
N VAL A 3 -10.74 -4.96 2.05
CA VAL A 3 -11.81 -4.99 3.03
C VAL A 3 -11.96 -3.60 3.63
N TRP A 4 -13.19 -3.08 3.63
CA TRP A 4 -13.54 -1.85 4.34
C TRP A 4 -14.29 -2.20 5.62
N SER A 5 -13.80 -1.75 6.78
CA SER A 5 -14.46 -1.96 8.06
C SER A 5 -14.05 -0.90 9.08
N GLY A 6 -15.00 -0.43 9.89
CA GLY A 6 -14.73 0.55 10.96
C GLY A 6 -14.07 1.85 10.48
N GLY A 7 -14.35 2.28 9.24
CA GLY A 7 -13.74 3.48 8.65
C GLY A 7 -12.30 3.30 8.17
N ARG A 8 -11.78 2.07 8.09
CA ARG A 8 -10.47 1.75 7.52
C ARG A 8 -10.57 0.81 6.33
N LEU A 9 -9.72 1.05 5.35
CA LEU A 9 -9.46 0.14 4.23
C LEU A 9 -8.26 -0.73 4.53
N THR A 10 -8.41 -2.04 4.55
CA THR A 10 -7.30 -2.99 4.61
C THR A 10 -7.15 -3.69 3.27
N ILE A 11 -5.97 -3.57 2.67
CA ILE A 11 -5.62 -4.22 1.41
C ILE A 11 -4.60 -5.30 1.71
N TYR A 12 -4.95 -6.54 1.39
CA TYR A 12 -4.05 -7.69 1.43
C TYR A 12 -3.48 -7.89 0.05
N GLU A 13 -2.17 -7.75 -0.05
CA GLU A 13 -1.41 -7.83 -1.29
C GLU A 13 -0.19 -8.75 -1.07
N ALA A 14 0.25 -9.47 -2.10
CA ALA A 14 1.29 -10.49 -1.95
C ALA A 14 2.67 -10.05 -2.48
N THR A 15 2.89 -8.75 -2.72
CA THR A 15 4.10 -8.26 -3.38
C THR A 15 4.86 -7.22 -2.52
N GLN A 16 6.02 -6.79 -3.02
CA GLN A 16 6.92 -5.84 -2.33
C GLN A 16 6.46 -4.37 -2.47
N GLY A 17 5.26 -4.13 -3.03
CA GLY A 17 4.78 -2.81 -3.45
C GLY A 17 3.80 -2.11 -2.50
N ALA A 18 3.72 -2.51 -1.22
CA ALA A 18 2.68 -2.05 -0.30
C ALA A 18 2.52 -0.52 -0.23
N GLN A 19 3.64 0.23 -0.24
CA GLN A 19 3.61 1.69 -0.16
C GLN A 19 3.11 2.36 -1.45
N VAL A 20 3.47 1.83 -2.61
CA VAL A 20 3.00 2.33 -3.91
C VAL A 20 1.51 2.06 -4.06
N VAL A 21 1.06 0.87 -3.67
CA VAL A 21 -0.36 0.51 -3.63
C VAL A 21 -1.13 1.47 -2.72
N LYS A 22 -0.62 1.72 -1.51
CA LYS A 22 -1.25 2.66 -0.56
C LYS A 22 -1.38 4.06 -1.14
N ALA A 23 -0.32 4.60 -1.74
CA ALA A 23 -0.33 5.94 -2.33
C ALA A 23 -1.30 6.07 -3.51
N ASN A 24 -1.30 5.08 -4.41
CA ASN A 24 -2.19 5.07 -5.56
C ASN A 24 -3.66 4.95 -5.12
N VAL A 25 -3.96 4.07 -4.18
CA VAL A 25 -5.34 3.87 -3.70
C VAL A 25 -5.84 5.10 -2.93
N ALA A 26 -5.01 5.72 -2.09
CA ALA A 26 -5.34 6.97 -1.41
C ALA A 26 -5.75 8.06 -2.41
N LYS A 27 -4.95 8.23 -3.48
CA LYS A 27 -5.23 9.21 -4.54
C LYS A 27 -6.49 8.86 -5.33
N SER A 28 -6.65 7.61 -5.75
CA SER A 28 -7.77 7.16 -6.56
C SER A 28 -9.12 7.25 -5.83
N LEU A 29 -9.12 7.02 -4.51
CA LEU A 29 -10.33 7.04 -3.68
C LEU A 29 -10.51 8.36 -2.92
N ALA A 30 -9.59 9.33 -3.09
CA ALA A 30 -9.56 10.57 -2.33
C ALA A 30 -9.63 10.36 -0.81
N LEU A 31 -8.92 9.34 -0.31
CA LEU A 31 -8.88 8.96 1.10
C LEU A 31 -7.57 9.40 1.74
N ASP A 32 -7.62 9.70 3.04
CA ASP A 32 -6.42 9.90 3.84
C ASP A 32 -5.60 8.59 3.89
N PRO A 33 -4.30 8.59 3.52
CA PRO A 33 -3.44 7.43 3.71
C PRO A 33 -3.46 6.86 5.14
N ALA A 34 -3.76 7.67 6.16
CA ALA A 34 -3.89 7.22 7.55
C ALA A 34 -5.03 6.21 7.75
N VAL A 35 -6.06 6.23 6.90
CA VAL A 35 -7.19 5.28 6.97
C VAL A 35 -6.98 4.01 6.12
N ILE A 36 -5.85 3.91 5.42
CA ILE A 36 -5.51 2.77 4.55
C ILE A 36 -4.37 1.97 5.17
N ASP A 37 -4.59 0.67 5.35
CA ASP A 37 -3.58 -0.30 5.75
C ASP A 37 -3.33 -1.28 4.60
N VAL A 38 -2.07 -1.50 4.25
CA VAL A 38 -1.69 -2.45 3.19
C VAL A 38 -0.79 -3.51 3.82
N LYS A 39 -1.33 -4.72 3.93
CA LYS A 39 -0.63 -5.87 4.50
C LYS A 39 -0.02 -6.69 3.38
N SER A 40 1.30 -6.73 3.34
CA SER A 40 2.05 -7.62 2.47
C SER A 40 2.61 -8.81 3.23
N SER A 41 2.41 -10.01 2.68
CA SER A 41 2.99 -11.25 3.20
C SER A 41 4.51 -11.31 3.01
N TYR A 42 5.10 -10.43 2.17
CA TYR A 42 6.53 -10.40 1.87
C TYR A 42 7.12 -9.04 2.30
N VAL A 43 7.52 -8.92 3.56
CA VAL A 43 8.29 -7.78 4.08
C VAL A 43 9.77 -8.03 3.78
N GLY A 44 10.14 -8.04 2.49
CA GLY A 44 11.52 -8.12 2.03
C GLY A 44 11.95 -6.75 1.51
N GLY A 45 12.89 -6.10 2.20
CA GLY A 45 13.30 -4.72 1.93
C GLY A 45 13.76 -4.49 0.48
N GLY A 46 13.05 -3.61 -0.22
CA GLY A 46 13.43 -3.06 -1.52
C GLY A 46 13.95 -1.62 -1.38
N PHE A 47 14.97 -1.39 -0.56
CA PHE A 47 15.74 -0.15 -0.64
C PHE A 47 16.69 -0.23 -1.85
N GLY A 48 16.48 0.63 -2.85
CA GLY A 48 17.60 1.30 -3.52
C GLY A 48 18.24 0.67 -4.76
N GLN A 49 17.49 0.25 -5.78
CA GLN A 49 18.11 -0.03 -7.09
C GLN A 49 17.25 0.40 -8.28
N LYS A 50 17.35 1.70 -8.61
CA LYS A 50 17.38 2.32 -9.97
C LYS A 50 16.74 3.72 -9.96
N GLY A 51 17.52 4.72 -9.55
CA GLY A 51 17.45 6.05 -10.14
C GLY A 51 18.74 6.24 -10.97
N PRO A 52 18.69 6.63 -12.26
CA PRO A 52 19.90 6.92 -13.03
C PRO A 52 20.52 8.27 -12.61
N PRO A 53 21.81 8.53 -12.92
CA PRO A 53 22.54 9.72 -12.49
C PRO A 53 21.96 11.04 -13.02
#